data_AF-A0A409Y436-F1
#
_entry.id   AF-A0A409Y436-F1
#
_cell.length_a   1.000
_cell.length_b   1.000
_cell.length_c   1.000
_cell.angle_alpha   90.00
_cell.angle_beta   90.00
_cell.angle_gamma   90.00
#
_symmetry.space_group_name_H-M   'P 1'
#
loop_
_entity.id
_entity.type
_entity.pdbx_description
1 polymer ?
#
loop_
_entity_poly.entity_id
_entity_poly.type
_entity_poly.pdbx_seq_one_letter_code
_entity_poly.pdbx_strand_id
1 'polypeptide(L)'
;MPMPPTKRKRPSGISGVELSNALDALKNLAAKVRLGLNTKTHAQQEPELELDDEKDERAEGTDLSQIEKLTAVLQARVYDPHGMTGDLLDDLNVQLSGILRLKVDAVDSAALSDALGSDQLWSATTLLTHLEFLENLVPSQQSAGRLRINAFLYRVSTMIPNHLKMALDVEPAVPAPTVSDSSLHAVSGSIDFTVAVMDPAKLALFLEHPVLRPDSDLRKHIPQVIAAMLVRARHSRYSGISFKHTLMRLLLIFRKTIVRGVVTDGLKWTFLILTLHDDDGTATYVQSEEISISGGFTSHPSKAGASLVSAILAHWILHSHQPLDETTDFFELL
;
A
#
# COMPACT_ATOMS: atom_id res chain seq x y z
N MET A 1 3.70 23.17 42.68
CA MET A 1 4.28 22.80 41.37
C MET A 1 3.18 22.16 40.53
N PRO A 2 2.87 22.67 39.34
CA PRO A 2 1.83 22.09 38.49
C PRO A 2 2.33 20.78 37.87
N MET A 3 1.53 19.72 37.94
CA MET A 3 1.85 18.43 37.34
C MET A 3 1.90 18.56 35.81
N PRO A 4 2.83 17.87 35.13
CA PRO A 4 2.88 17.85 33.68
C PRO A 4 1.63 17.14 33.12
N PRO A 5 1.07 17.62 32.01
CA PRO A 5 -0.10 17.00 31.40
C PRO A 5 0.24 15.57 30.95
N THR A 6 -0.51 14.60 31.47
CA THR A 6 -0.43 13.21 31.05
C THR A 6 -0.82 13.10 29.58
N LYS A 7 0.16 12.81 28.70
CA LYS A 7 -0.07 12.54 27.28
C LYS A 7 -1.01 11.33 27.16
N ARG A 8 -2.27 11.57 26.80
CA ARG A 8 -3.21 10.50 26.45
C ARG A 8 -2.61 9.71 25.28
N LYS A 9 -2.35 8.42 25.49
CA LYS A 9 -1.98 7.49 24.42
C LYS A 9 -3.11 7.52 23.38
N ARG A 10 -2.80 7.90 22.15
CA ARG A 10 -3.75 7.80 21.04
C ARG A 10 -4.05 6.31 20.83
N PRO A 11 -5.33 5.89 20.82
CA PRO A 11 -5.68 4.52 20.47
C PRO A 11 -5.19 4.22 19.05
N SER A 12 -4.69 3.01 18.87
CA SER A 12 -4.23 2.45 17.58
C SER A 12 -5.26 2.73 16.49
N GLY A 13 -4.80 3.36 15.40
CA GLY A 13 -5.65 3.66 14.25
C GLY A 13 -6.07 2.37 13.55
N ILE A 14 -7.37 2.19 13.37
CA ILE A 14 -7.96 1.13 12.55
C ILE A 14 -7.33 1.21 11.15
N SER A 15 -6.73 0.11 10.68
CA SER A 15 -6.10 0.03 9.37
C SER A 15 -7.14 0.23 8.25
N GLY A 16 -6.71 0.66 7.06
CA GLY A 16 -7.63 0.85 5.93
C GLY A 16 -8.41 -0.41 5.57
N VAL A 17 -7.80 -1.58 5.73
CA VAL A 17 -8.44 -2.89 5.50
C VAL A 17 -9.51 -3.18 6.56
N GLU A 18 -9.21 -2.95 7.84
CA GLU A 18 -10.19 -3.10 8.92
C GLU A 18 -11.36 -2.12 8.77
N LEU A 19 -11.09 -0.91 8.27
CA LEU A 19 -12.11 0.11 8.03
C LEU A 19 -13.02 -0.26 6.85
N SER A 20 -12.45 -0.83 5.77
CA SER A 20 -13.23 -1.39 4.66
C SER A 20 -14.06 -2.59 5.11
N ASN A 21 -13.48 -3.51 5.88
CA ASN A 21 -14.18 -4.68 6.41
C ASN A 21 -15.32 -4.28 7.37
N ALA A 22 -15.09 -3.29 8.23
CA ALA A 22 -16.10 -2.75 9.12
C ALA A 22 -17.24 -2.09 8.34
N LEU A 23 -16.91 -1.38 7.25
CA LEU A 23 -17.91 -0.78 6.37
C LEU A 23 -18.77 -1.84 5.67
N ASP A 24 -18.15 -2.89 5.14
CA ASP A 24 -18.89 -3.98 4.49
C ASP A 24 -19.76 -4.75 5.49
N ALA A 25 -19.27 -4.96 6.71
CA ALA A 25 -20.05 -5.55 7.80
C ALA A 25 -21.28 -4.70 8.15
N LEU A 26 -21.14 -3.37 8.20
CA LEU A 26 -22.25 -2.46 8.48
C LEU A 26 -23.27 -2.40 7.33
N LYS A 27 -22.82 -2.40 6.07
CA LYS A 27 -23.73 -2.50 4.91
C LYS A 27 -24.53 -3.80 4.95
N ASN A 28 -23.87 -4.92 5.27
CA ASN A 28 -24.53 -6.22 5.41
C ASN A 28 -25.50 -6.24 6.59
N LEU A 29 -25.16 -5.61 7.72
CA LEU A 29 -26.04 -5.48 8.87
C LEU A 29 -27.29 -4.64 8.50
N ALA A 30 -27.10 -3.49 7.85
CA ALA A 30 -28.20 -2.66 7.38
C ALA A 30 -29.14 -3.42 6.43
N ALA A 31 -28.59 -4.23 5.51
CA ALA A 31 -29.39 -5.06 4.61
C ALA A 31 -30.21 -6.11 5.38
N LYS A 32 -29.62 -6.78 6.38
CA LYS A 32 -30.31 -7.76 7.23
C LYS A 32 -31.44 -7.13 8.06
N VAL A 33 -31.21 -5.95 8.64
CA VAL A 33 -32.23 -5.23 9.42
C VAL A 33 -33.42 -4.85 8.54
N ARG A 34 -33.18 -4.34 7.32
CA ARG A 34 -34.25 -4.03 6.35
C ARG A 34 -35.07 -5.26 5.95
N LEU A 35 -34.41 -6.41 5.73
CA LEU A 35 -35.11 -7.66 5.43
C LEU A 35 -35.98 -8.14 6.60
N GLY A 36 -35.48 -8.04 7.83
CA GLY A 36 -36.22 -8.40 9.04
C GLY A 36 -37.49 -7.57 9.26
N LEU A 37 -37.41 -6.27 8.98
CA LEU A 37 -38.56 -5.36 9.05
C LEU A 37 -39.67 -5.78 8.05
N ASN A 38 -39.30 -6.06 6.80
CA ASN A 38 -40.25 -6.47 5.76
C ASN A 38 -40.95 -7.81 6.07
N THR A 39 -40.28 -8.74 6.76
CA THR A 39 -40.88 -10.03 7.14
C THR A 39 -41.89 -9.92 8.28
N LYS A 40 -41.73 -8.97 9.21
CA LYS A 40 -42.71 -8.75 10.28
C LYS A 40 -44.02 -8.15 9.75
N THR A 41 -43.93 -7.26 8.77
CA THR A 41 -45.11 -6.61 8.15
C THR A 41 -46.05 -7.59 7.45
N HIS A 42 -45.55 -8.75 7.00
CA HIS A 42 -46.38 -9.79 6.37
C HIS A 42 -46.94 -10.84 7.33
N ALA A 43 -46.42 -10.94 8.55
CA ALA A 43 -46.84 -11.96 9.53
C ALA A 43 -47.99 -11.50 10.46
N GLN A 44 -48.43 -10.24 10.37
CA GLN A 44 -49.51 -9.67 11.20
C GLN A 44 -50.85 -9.49 10.47
N GLN A 45 -51.09 -10.21 9.37
CA GLN A 45 -52.42 -10.34 8.76
C GLN A 45 -53.12 -11.63 9.20
N GLU A 46 -53.34 -11.80 10.50
CA GLU A 46 -54.44 -12.64 11.01
C GLU A 46 -55.37 -11.77 11.87
N PRO A 47 -56.69 -11.84 11.71
CA PRO A 47 -57.62 -10.93 12.35
C PRO A 47 -58.04 -11.50 13.70
N GLU A 48 -57.46 -11.04 14.82
CA GLU A 48 -58.12 -11.22 16.11
C GLU A 48 -57.65 -10.25 17.21
N LEU A 49 -58.66 -9.51 17.71
CA LEU A 49 -58.82 -8.93 19.05
C LEU A 49 -57.92 -7.75 19.47
N GLU A 50 -58.59 -6.59 19.48
CA GLU A 50 -58.22 -5.32 20.10
C GLU A 50 -57.77 -5.50 21.56
N LEU A 51 -56.46 -5.35 21.80
CA LEU A 51 -55.92 -4.96 23.10
C LEU A 51 -54.89 -3.87 22.89
N ASP A 52 -55.11 -2.75 23.58
CA ASP A 52 -54.25 -1.57 23.68
C ASP A 52 -52.79 -1.96 23.99
N ASP A 53 -51.89 -1.78 23.03
CA ASP A 53 -50.45 -1.74 23.27
C ASP A 53 -49.79 -0.66 22.38
N GLU A 54 -50.11 0.60 22.69
CA GLU A 54 -49.36 1.77 22.22
C GLU A 54 -48.00 1.85 22.93
N LYS A 55 -47.02 1.01 22.59
CA LYS A 55 -45.61 1.19 22.98
C LYS A 55 -44.69 0.17 22.30
N ASP A 56 -44.27 0.41 21.06
CA ASP A 56 -42.92 -0.01 20.62
C ASP A 56 -42.44 0.51 19.25
N GLU A 57 -43.26 1.23 18.48
CA GLU A 57 -42.83 1.73 17.15
C GLU A 57 -41.69 2.77 17.18
N ARG A 58 -41.34 3.33 18.35
CA ARG A 58 -40.26 4.33 18.46
C ARG A 58 -38.85 3.74 18.59
N ALA A 59 -38.69 2.46 18.92
CA ALA A 59 -37.36 1.87 19.10
C ALA A 59 -36.74 1.42 17.76
N GLU A 60 -37.52 0.82 16.86
CA GLU A 60 -36.98 0.18 15.64
C GLU A 60 -36.44 1.18 14.59
N GLY A 61 -36.95 2.41 14.53
CA GLY A 61 -36.42 3.47 13.65
C GLY A 61 -35.04 4.03 14.09
N THR A 62 -34.66 3.84 15.36
CA THR A 62 -33.41 4.40 15.88
C THR A 62 -32.17 3.58 15.54
N ASP A 63 -32.29 2.27 15.42
CA ASP A 63 -31.14 1.38 15.17
C ASP A 63 -30.69 1.42 13.70
N LEU A 64 -31.62 1.36 12.75
CA LEU A 64 -31.27 1.44 11.32
C LEU A 64 -30.66 2.81 10.99
N SER A 65 -31.22 3.90 11.53
CA SER A 65 -30.67 5.24 11.31
C SER A 65 -29.29 5.43 11.95
N GLN A 66 -28.99 4.75 13.08
CA GLN A 66 -27.64 4.72 13.65
C GLN A 66 -26.66 3.94 12.79
N ILE A 67 -27.06 2.77 12.27
CA ILE A 67 -26.24 1.96 11.36
C ILE A 67 -25.97 2.74 10.06
N GLU A 68 -26.96 3.42 9.51
CA GLU A 68 -26.81 4.25 8.31
C GLU A 68 -25.91 5.46 8.57
N LYS A 69 -26.01 6.11 9.73
CA LYS A 69 -25.08 7.17 10.15
C LYS A 69 -23.65 6.67 10.30
N LEU A 70 -23.44 5.52 10.96
CA LEU A 70 -22.11 4.90 11.09
C LEU A 70 -21.55 4.48 9.73
N THR A 71 -22.41 3.93 8.86
CA THR A 71 -22.07 3.59 7.48
C THR A 71 -21.66 4.85 6.72
N ALA A 72 -22.40 5.96 6.84
CA ALA A 72 -22.05 7.22 6.20
C ALA A 72 -20.74 7.80 6.74
N VAL A 73 -20.47 7.73 8.04
CA VAL A 73 -19.20 8.16 8.65
C VAL A 73 -18.03 7.30 8.16
N LEU A 74 -18.20 5.98 8.07
CA LEU A 74 -17.17 5.08 7.56
C LEU A 74 -17.02 5.19 6.04
N GLN A 75 -18.11 5.38 5.29
CA GLN A 75 -18.05 5.68 3.86
C GLN A 75 -17.34 7.00 3.61
N ALA A 76 -17.60 8.03 4.41
CA ALA A 76 -16.82 9.26 4.35
C ALA A 76 -15.35 8.98 4.64
N ARG A 77 -15.00 8.13 5.62
CA ARG A 77 -13.60 7.79 5.87
C ARG A 77 -12.94 6.87 4.83
N VAL A 78 -13.71 5.99 4.17
CA VAL A 78 -13.22 5.01 3.17
C VAL A 78 -13.17 5.61 1.78
N TYR A 79 -14.19 6.39 1.41
CA TYR A 79 -14.38 6.94 0.07
C TYR A 79 -14.20 8.44 0.00
N ASP A 80 -14.17 9.13 1.14
CA ASP A 80 -14.00 10.57 1.23
C ASP A 80 -12.79 10.95 2.10
N PRO A 81 -11.56 10.76 1.60
CA PRO A 81 -10.53 11.73 1.89
C PRO A 81 -10.98 13.05 1.21
N HIS A 82 -12.00 13.72 1.76
CA HIS A 82 -12.59 14.95 1.24
C HIS A 82 -11.48 15.91 0.81
N GLY A 83 -11.30 16.08 -0.50
CA GLY A 83 -10.36 17.03 -1.09
C GLY A 83 -9.06 16.47 -1.68
N MET A 84 -8.83 15.16 -1.74
CA MET A 84 -7.69 14.61 -2.51
C MET A 84 -8.00 14.45 -4.00
N THR A 85 -8.47 15.53 -4.63
CA THR A 85 -8.46 15.67 -6.10
C THR A 85 -7.03 15.92 -6.59
N GLY A 86 -6.80 15.91 -7.92
CA GLY A 86 -5.48 16.18 -8.52
C GLY A 86 -4.75 17.39 -7.94
N ASP A 87 -5.53 18.35 -7.41
CA ASP A 87 -5.12 19.51 -6.62
C ASP A 87 -4.07 19.21 -5.54
N LEU A 88 -4.03 18.03 -4.91
CA LEU A 88 -3.02 17.77 -3.87
C LEU A 88 -1.60 17.61 -4.42
N LEU A 89 -1.44 17.05 -5.63
CA LEU A 89 -0.12 17.00 -6.26
C LEU A 89 0.29 18.40 -6.72
N ASP A 90 -0.67 19.19 -7.17
CA ASP A 90 -0.45 20.59 -7.55
C ASP A 90 -0.10 21.44 -6.30
N ASP A 91 -0.76 21.22 -5.17
CA ASP A 91 -0.49 21.84 -3.86
C ASP A 91 0.91 21.48 -3.33
N LEU A 92 1.38 20.28 -3.63
CA LEU A 92 2.73 19.82 -3.31
C LEU A 92 3.76 20.15 -4.39
N ASN A 93 3.33 20.77 -5.50
CA ASN A 93 4.14 21.04 -6.68
C ASN A 93 4.91 19.80 -7.17
N VAL A 94 4.23 18.64 -7.22
CA VAL A 94 4.75 17.36 -7.68
C VAL A 94 4.32 17.11 -9.13
N GLN A 95 5.23 17.28 -10.08
CA GLN A 95 4.91 17.23 -11.51
C GLN A 95 5.35 15.92 -12.18
N LEU A 96 4.55 15.42 -13.13
CA LEU A 96 4.98 14.33 -14.00
C LEU A 96 6.02 14.87 -14.99
N SER A 97 7.22 14.31 -14.97
CA SER A 97 8.33 14.74 -15.82
C SER A 97 8.65 13.79 -16.98
N GLY A 98 8.07 12.59 -17.01
CA GLY A 98 8.35 11.62 -18.07
C GLY A 98 7.80 10.22 -17.78
N ILE A 99 8.02 9.32 -18.74
CA ILE A 99 7.58 7.93 -18.68
C ILE A 99 8.81 7.01 -18.72
N LEU A 100 8.82 6.00 -17.86
CA LEU A 100 9.82 4.94 -17.87
C LEU A 100 9.42 3.89 -18.89
N ARG A 101 10.25 3.68 -19.91
CA ARG A 101 10.10 2.57 -20.85
C ARG A 101 11.00 1.43 -20.44
N LEU A 102 10.45 0.22 -20.47
CA LEU A 102 11.25 -0.99 -20.26
C LEU A 102 12.22 -1.18 -21.42
N LYS A 103 13.49 -1.43 -21.13
CA LYS A 103 14.49 -1.70 -22.18
C LYS A 103 14.16 -2.98 -22.95
N VAL A 104 14.57 -3.04 -24.21
CA VAL A 104 14.26 -4.15 -25.12
C VAL A 104 14.82 -5.48 -24.62
N ASP A 105 15.96 -5.45 -23.93
CA ASP A 105 16.69 -6.59 -23.38
C ASP A 105 16.32 -6.89 -21.91
N ALA A 106 15.35 -6.17 -21.33
CA ALA A 106 14.98 -6.33 -19.92
C ALA A 106 14.46 -7.74 -19.59
N VAL A 107 13.74 -8.37 -20.53
CA VAL A 107 13.22 -9.74 -20.34
C VAL A 107 14.35 -10.76 -20.31
N ASP A 108 15.32 -10.64 -21.22
CA ASP A 108 16.47 -11.54 -21.28
C ASP A 108 17.37 -11.33 -20.04
N SER A 109 17.62 -10.07 -19.67
CA SER A 109 18.36 -9.71 -18.46
C SER A 109 17.69 -10.24 -17.19
N ALA A 110 16.37 -10.19 -17.12
CA ALA A 110 15.62 -10.77 -16.02
C ALA A 110 15.70 -12.30 -15.99
N ALA A 111 15.67 -12.97 -17.14
CA ALA A 111 15.83 -14.43 -17.20
C ALA A 111 17.21 -14.87 -16.70
N LEU A 112 18.27 -14.09 -16.95
CA LEU A 112 19.60 -14.35 -16.39
C LEU A 112 19.60 -14.28 -14.85
N SER A 113 18.75 -13.43 -14.26
CA SER A 113 18.62 -13.31 -12.80
C SER A 113 17.96 -14.54 -12.14
N ASP A 114 17.34 -15.45 -12.90
CA ASP A 114 16.79 -16.70 -12.36
C ASP A 114 17.85 -17.57 -11.69
N ALA A 115 19.10 -17.47 -12.14
CA ALA A 115 20.23 -18.16 -11.55
C ALA A 115 20.53 -17.68 -10.11
N LEU A 116 20.14 -16.45 -9.76
CA LEU A 116 20.33 -15.93 -8.41
C LEU A 116 19.36 -16.63 -7.45
N GLY A 117 19.90 -17.25 -6.39
CA GLY A 117 19.08 -17.98 -5.40
C GLY A 117 18.32 -19.17 -5.99
N SER A 118 18.78 -19.76 -7.10
CA SER A 118 18.15 -20.95 -7.70
C SER A 118 18.19 -22.18 -6.78
N ASP A 119 19.13 -22.20 -5.84
CA ASP A 119 19.31 -23.20 -4.80
C ASP A 119 18.51 -22.91 -3.51
N GLN A 120 17.84 -21.76 -3.45
CA GLN A 120 17.06 -21.33 -2.29
C GLN A 120 15.58 -21.74 -2.42
N LEU A 121 14.87 -21.76 -1.28
CA LEU A 121 13.44 -22.09 -1.24
C LEU A 121 12.62 -21.25 -2.24
N TRP A 122 12.87 -19.94 -2.27
CA TRP A 122 12.21 -19.01 -3.17
C TRP A 122 12.99 -18.86 -4.48
N SER A 123 13.17 -19.95 -5.21
CA SER A 123 13.63 -19.93 -6.60
C SER A 123 12.58 -19.31 -7.54
N ALA A 124 12.96 -18.97 -8.78
CA ALA A 124 12.02 -18.48 -9.79
C ALA A 124 10.89 -19.50 -10.08
N THR A 125 11.22 -20.80 -10.08
CA THR A 125 10.23 -21.88 -10.26
C THR A 125 9.29 -21.97 -9.07
N THR A 126 9.81 -21.91 -7.83
CA THR A 126 8.97 -21.95 -6.62
C THR A 126 8.03 -20.75 -6.56
N LEU A 127 8.52 -19.56 -6.93
CA LEU A 127 7.70 -18.35 -7.02
C LEU A 127 6.54 -18.57 -7.98
N LEU A 128 6.79 -19.06 -9.21
CA LEU A 128 5.75 -19.31 -10.19
C LEU A 128 4.69 -20.30 -9.66
N THR A 129 5.12 -21.45 -9.13
CA THR A 129 4.21 -22.45 -8.56
C THR A 129 3.38 -21.87 -7.42
N HIS A 130 3.96 -21.02 -6.57
CA HIS A 130 3.22 -20.34 -5.50
C HIS A 130 2.20 -19.33 -6.04
N LEU A 131 2.55 -18.57 -7.08
CA LEU A 131 1.61 -17.63 -7.71
C LEU A 131 0.44 -18.36 -8.38
N GLU A 132 0.70 -19.47 -9.07
CA GLU A 132 -0.35 -20.33 -9.65
C GLU A 132 -1.26 -20.92 -8.57
N PHE A 133 -0.69 -21.37 -7.45
CA PHE A 133 -1.45 -21.84 -6.29
C PHE A 133 -2.36 -20.74 -5.72
N LEU A 134 -1.84 -19.53 -5.55
CA LEU A 134 -2.62 -18.39 -5.05
C LEU A 134 -3.75 -18.00 -6.02
N GLU A 135 -3.51 -18.07 -7.34
CA GLU A 135 -4.52 -17.77 -8.35
C GLU A 135 -5.69 -18.77 -8.33
N ASN A 136 -5.40 -20.04 -8.05
CA ASN A 136 -6.41 -21.10 -8.04
C ASN A 136 -7.22 -21.18 -6.73
N LEU A 137 -6.65 -20.73 -5.60
CA LEU A 137 -7.26 -20.96 -4.28
C LEU A 137 -7.81 -19.71 -3.61
N VAL A 138 -7.25 -18.55 -3.90
CA VAL A 138 -7.70 -17.32 -3.26
C VAL A 138 -8.62 -16.60 -4.23
N PRO A 139 -9.92 -16.45 -3.90
CA PRO A 139 -10.81 -15.58 -4.65
C PRO A 139 -10.12 -14.24 -4.87
N SER A 140 -10.38 -13.62 -6.01
CA SER A 140 -9.74 -12.42 -6.52
C SER A 140 -9.99 -11.16 -5.64
N GLN A 141 -9.60 -11.24 -4.37
CA GLN A 141 -9.77 -10.27 -3.29
C GLN A 141 -8.43 -9.60 -2.98
N GLN A 142 -8.49 -8.45 -2.30
CA GLN A 142 -7.30 -7.68 -1.93
C GLN A 142 -6.30 -8.46 -1.05
N SER A 143 -6.79 -9.39 -0.23
CA SER A 143 -5.98 -10.29 0.59
C SER A 143 -5.02 -11.15 -0.24
N ALA A 144 -5.46 -11.60 -1.42
CA ALA A 144 -4.61 -12.33 -2.36
C ALA A 144 -3.44 -11.48 -2.87
N GLY A 145 -3.67 -10.17 -3.05
CA GLY A 145 -2.63 -9.24 -3.51
C GLY A 145 -1.44 -9.19 -2.56
N ARG A 146 -1.69 -9.11 -1.24
CA ARG A 146 -0.63 -9.14 -0.21
C ARG A 146 0.17 -10.44 -0.23
N LEU A 147 -0.49 -11.58 -0.37
CA LEU A 147 0.20 -12.88 -0.45
C LEU A 147 1.10 -12.97 -1.69
N ARG A 148 0.62 -12.48 -2.85
CA ARG A 148 1.44 -12.40 -4.07
C ARG A 148 2.65 -11.49 -3.87
N ILE A 149 2.45 -10.30 -3.30
CA ILE A 149 3.53 -9.34 -3.03
C ILE A 149 4.57 -9.94 -2.08
N ASN A 150 4.13 -10.60 -1.00
CA ASN A 150 5.03 -11.31 -0.09
C ASN A 150 5.87 -12.37 -0.82
N ALA A 151 5.27 -13.14 -1.73
CA ALA A 151 6.00 -14.13 -2.52
C ALA A 151 7.12 -13.49 -3.37
N PHE A 152 6.84 -12.34 -4.01
CA PHE A 152 7.87 -11.57 -4.71
C PHE A 152 8.96 -11.07 -3.77
N LEU A 153 8.61 -10.53 -2.60
CA LEU A 153 9.57 -10.03 -1.62
C LEU A 153 10.46 -11.15 -1.08
N TYR A 154 9.90 -12.34 -0.84
CA TYR A 154 10.68 -13.51 -0.45
C TYR A 154 11.61 -13.98 -1.57
N ARG A 155 11.16 -13.97 -2.83
CA ARG A 155 12.04 -14.20 -3.98
C ARG A 155 13.18 -13.19 -3.99
N VAL A 156 12.88 -11.90 -3.91
CA VAL A 156 13.89 -10.83 -3.91
C VAL A 156 14.90 -11.02 -2.79
N SER A 157 14.47 -11.43 -1.59
CA SER A 157 15.39 -11.70 -0.46
C SER A 157 16.47 -12.75 -0.77
N THR A 158 16.22 -13.67 -1.70
CA THR A 158 17.20 -14.68 -2.16
C THR A 158 18.14 -14.17 -3.25
N MET A 159 17.81 -13.01 -3.84
CA MET A 159 18.60 -12.36 -4.89
C MET A 159 19.52 -11.27 -4.32
N ILE A 160 19.35 -10.90 -3.04
CA ILE A 160 20.20 -9.92 -2.36
C ILE A 160 21.59 -10.52 -2.11
N PRO A 161 22.69 -9.76 -2.32
CA PRO A 161 24.04 -10.22 -2.03
C PRO A 161 24.21 -10.76 -0.60
N ASN A 162 24.98 -11.84 -0.43
CA ASN A 162 25.13 -12.56 0.84
C ASN A 162 25.63 -11.72 2.03
N HIS A 163 26.35 -10.62 1.76
CA HIS A 163 26.86 -9.71 2.79
C HIS A 163 25.81 -8.73 3.32
N LEU A 164 24.65 -8.64 2.66
CA LEU A 164 23.51 -7.82 3.07
C LEU A 164 22.37 -8.70 3.57
N LYS A 165 21.46 -8.08 4.32
CA LYS A 165 20.22 -8.68 4.78
C LYS A 165 19.06 -7.74 4.54
N MET A 166 17.91 -8.34 4.27
CA MET A 166 16.66 -7.64 3.99
C MET A 166 15.75 -7.71 5.22
N ALA A 167 15.24 -6.56 5.67
CA ALA A 167 14.08 -6.49 6.57
C ALA A 167 12.87 -5.99 5.78
N LEU A 168 11.73 -6.59 6.11
CA LEU A 168 10.42 -6.19 5.63
C LEU A 168 9.63 -5.60 6.79
N ASP A 169 9.22 -4.35 6.64
CA ASP A 169 8.29 -3.69 7.55
C ASP A 169 6.91 -3.59 6.87
N VAL A 170 5.88 -4.10 7.53
CA VAL A 170 4.52 -4.24 6.98
C VAL A 170 3.63 -3.21 7.65
N GLU A 171 2.92 -2.43 6.83
CA GLU A 171 2.09 -1.31 7.25
C GLU A 171 2.81 -0.30 8.17
N PRO A 172 4.03 0.16 7.81
CA PRO A 172 4.75 1.09 8.64
C PRO A 172 3.94 2.37 8.85
N ALA A 173 3.87 2.80 10.11
CA ALA A 173 3.27 4.08 10.45
C ALA A 173 4.13 5.21 9.85
N VAL A 174 3.66 5.82 8.78
CA VAL A 174 4.25 7.04 8.25
C VAL A 174 3.80 8.20 9.15
N PRO A 175 4.72 8.87 9.86
CA PRO A 175 4.37 10.04 10.65
C PRO A 175 3.67 11.05 9.72
N ALA A 176 2.57 11.65 10.17
CA ALA A 176 1.95 12.74 9.45
C ALA A 176 2.70 14.03 9.79
N PRO A 177 3.59 14.57 8.93
CA PRO A 177 4.03 15.94 9.10
C PRO A 177 2.82 16.85 8.90
N THR A 178 2.70 17.87 9.73
CA THR A 178 1.85 19.02 9.44
C THR A 178 2.47 19.72 8.23
N VAL A 179 1.78 19.66 7.08
CA VAL A 179 2.24 20.28 5.81
C VAL A 179 2.36 21.81 5.97
N SER A 180 1.68 22.38 6.96
CA SER A 180 1.91 23.73 7.47
C SER A 180 1.42 23.84 8.91
N ASP A 181 1.93 24.82 9.68
CA ASP A 181 1.40 25.18 11.00
C ASP A 181 -0.06 25.70 10.95
N SER A 182 -0.54 26.06 9.75
CA SER A 182 -1.88 26.58 9.49
C SER A 182 -2.90 25.52 9.04
N SER A 183 -2.47 24.30 8.73
CA SER A 183 -3.35 23.23 8.27
C SER A 183 -3.73 22.30 9.42
N LEU A 184 -5.02 22.32 9.80
CA LEU A 184 -5.62 21.35 10.72
C LEU A 184 -5.72 19.93 10.11
N HIS A 185 -5.42 19.79 8.82
CA HIS A 185 -5.51 18.51 8.11
C HIS A 185 -4.15 17.84 8.09
N ALA A 186 -3.93 16.99 9.10
CA ALA A 186 -2.88 15.98 9.04
C ALA A 186 -3.25 14.98 7.94
N VAL A 187 -2.76 15.23 6.73
CA VAL A 187 -2.90 14.29 5.63
C VAL A 187 -2.21 12.99 6.06
N SER A 188 -2.86 11.83 5.96
CA SER A 188 -2.26 10.53 6.29
C SER A 188 -2.10 9.71 5.02
N GLY A 189 -0.87 9.46 4.60
CA GLY A 189 -0.56 8.41 3.63
C GLY A 189 -0.29 7.09 4.36
N SER A 190 -0.65 5.97 3.74
CA SER A 190 -0.29 4.63 4.22
C SER A 190 0.73 4.03 3.27
N ILE A 191 1.73 3.32 3.79
CA ILE A 191 2.59 2.42 3.04
C ILE A 191 2.23 1.03 3.49
N ASP A 192 2.07 0.09 2.56
CA ASP A 192 1.83 -1.31 2.92
C ASP A 192 3.13 -2.04 3.21
N PHE A 193 4.20 -1.75 2.48
CA PHE A 193 5.50 -2.38 2.70
C PHE A 193 6.65 -1.39 2.56
N THR A 194 7.55 -1.42 3.53
CA THR A 194 8.89 -0.84 3.39
C THR A 194 9.91 -1.96 3.43
N VAL A 195 10.81 -1.95 2.46
CA VAL A 195 11.93 -2.89 2.39
C VAL A 195 13.21 -2.13 2.71
N ALA A 196 13.99 -2.65 3.65
CA ALA A 196 15.30 -2.12 3.96
C ALA A 196 16.35 -3.21 3.74
N VAL A 197 17.38 -2.91 2.95
CA VAL A 197 18.52 -3.82 2.74
C VAL A 197 19.78 -3.19 3.29
N MET A 198 20.43 -3.90 4.22
CA MET A 198 21.60 -3.37 4.92
C MET A 198 22.54 -4.46 5.48
N ASP A 199 23.69 -4.03 5.98
CA ASP A 199 24.62 -4.91 6.71
C ASP A 199 23.92 -5.55 7.92
N PRO A 200 24.17 -6.83 8.24
CA PRO A 200 23.52 -7.54 9.36
C PRO A 200 23.59 -6.81 10.70
N ALA A 201 24.73 -6.17 11.01
CA ALA A 201 24.92 -5.42 12.25
C ALA A 201 23.99 -4.19 12.34
N LYS A 202 23.74 -3.51 11.22
CA LYS A 202 22.81 -2.38 11.15
C LYS A 202 21.36 -2.85 11.18
N LEU A 203 21.09 -4.01 10.57
CA LEU A 203 19.76 -4.60 10.57
C LEU A 203 19.27 -4.88 11.99
N ALA A 204 20.14 -5.38 12.88
CA ALA A 204 19.79 -5.58 14.29
C ALA A 204 19.31 -4.28 14.96
N LEU A 205 20.02 -3.17 14.74
CA LEU A 205 19.63 -1.84 15.25
C LEU A 205 18.31 -1.35 14.64
N PHE A 206 18.09 -1.62 13.35
CA PHE A 206 16.83 -1.28 12.69
C PHE A 206 15.65 -2.06 13.30
N LEU A 207 15.83 -3.36 13.57
CA LEU A 207 14.77 -4.20 14.15
C LEU A 207 14.42 -3.83 15.59
N GLU A 208 15.35 -3.26 16.36
CA GLU A 208 15.06 -2.73 17.70
C GLU A 208 14.18 -1.48 17.64
N HIS A 209 14.29 -0.69 16.57
CA HIS A 209 13.59 0.58 16.38
C HIS A 209 13.08 0.72 14.93
N PRO A 210 12.07 -0.07 14.52
CA PRO A 210 11.62 -0.14 13.12
C PRO A 210 10.91 1.13 12.64
N VAL A 211 10.65 2.08 13.54
CA VAL A 211 9.91 3.29 13.18
C VAL A 211 10.81 4.24 12.39
N LEU A 212 10.37 4.55 11.18
CA LEU A 212 10.88 5.61 10.31
C LEU A 212 10.63 6.99 10.95
N ARG A 213 11.28 7.28 12.06
CA ARG A 213 11.13 8.57 12.73
C ARG A 213 12.08 9.59 12.13
N PRO A 214 11.60 10.84 11.96
CA PRO A 214 12.50 11.93 11.69
C PRO A 214 13.53 12.09 12.82
N ASP A 215 13.21 11.96 14.09
CA ASP A 215 14.20 12.26 15.14
C ASP A 215 15.24 11.14 15.40
N SER A 216 15.18 10.00 14.69
CA SER A 216 16.06 8.87 15.00
C SER A 216 17.49 9.04 14.44
N ASP A 217 18.49 8.70 15.26
CA ASP A 217 19.90 8.61 14.82
C ASP A 217 20.10 7.55 13.72
N LEU A 218 19.12 6.68 13.53
CA LEU A 218 18.95 5.82 12.37
C LEU A 218 19.10 6.60 11.05
N ARG A 219 18.71 7.88 10.96
CA ARG A 219 18.98 8.70 9.77
C ARG A 219 20.46 8.83 9.40
N LYS A 220 21.36 8.89 10.39
CA LYS A 220 22.82 9.00 10.17
C LYS A 220 23.45 7.65 9.83
N HIS A 221 22.79 6.57 10.26
CA HIS A 221 23.30 5.20 10.19
C HIS A 221 22.60 4.34 9.12
N ILE A 222 21.58 4.88 8.44
CA ILE A 222 20.98 4.32 7.23
C ILE A 222 21.52 5.08 5.99
N PRO A 223 22.76 4.82 5.55
CA PRO A 223 23.16 5.14 4.19
C PRO A 223 22.61 4.12 3.17
N GLN A 224 21.79 3.16 3.58
CA GLN A 224 21.43 1.98 2.78
C GLN A 224 19.92 1.86 2.53
N VAL A 225 19.57 0.99 1.60
CA VAL A 225 18.58 1.24 0.55
C VAL A 225 17.17 0.93 1.03
N ILE A 226 16.27 1.91 0.94
CA ILE A 226 14.88 1.77 1.32
C ILE A 226 14.01 1.88 0.08
N ALA A 227 13.35 0.78 -0.28
CA ALA A 227 12.32 0.79 -1.31
C ALA A 227 10.94 0.76 -0.65
N ALA A 228 10.04 1.58 -1.17
CA ALA A 228 8.67 1.65 -0.68
C ALA A 228 7.73 0.98 -1.68
N MET A 229 6.84 0.14 -1.17
CA MET A 229 5.80 -0.50 -1.97
C MET A 229 4.43 -0.17 -1.40
N LEU A 230 3.50 0.19 -2.29
CA LEU A 230 2.10 0.39 -1.94
C LEU A 230 1.23 -0.65 -2.64
N VAL A 231 0.32 -1.23 -1.86
CA VAL A 231 -0.71 -2.12 -2.36
C VAL A 231 -1.85 -1.29 -2.94
N ARG A 232 -2.08 -1.42 -4.23
CA ARG A 232 -3.24 -0.85 -4.91
C ARG A 232 -4.48 -1.65 -4.51
N ALA A 233 -5.41 -1.02 -3.80
CA ALA A 233 -6.76 -1.55 -3.68
C ALA A 233 -7.43 -1.52 -5.08
N ARG A 234 -7.91 -2.69 -5.56
CA ARG A 234 -8.48 -2.91 -6.92
C ARG A 234 -9.56 -1.90 -7.35
N HIS A 235 -10.17 -1.16 -6.43
CA HIS A 235 -11.25 -0.23 -6.70
C HIS A 235 -10.95 1.24 -6.38
N SER A 236 -9.72 1.57 -5.96
CA SER A 236 -9.37 2.98 -5.71
C SER A 236 -8.71 3.60 -6.95
N ARG A 237 -9.47 4.43 -7.67
CA ARG A 237 -8.89 5.39 -8.64
C ARG A 237 -7.90 6.36 -7.96
N TYR A 238 -7.93 6.42 -6.63
CA TYR A 238 -7.11 7.27 -5.76
C TYR A 238 -5.72 6.70 -5.42
N SER A 239 -5.39 5.46 -5.81
CA SER A 239 -4.13 4.81 -5.42
C SER A 239 -2.87 5.55 -5.91
N GLY A 240 -2.93 6.20 -7.08
CA GLY A 240 -1.77 6.92 -7.64
C GLY A 240 -1.42 8.22 -6.90
N ILE A 241 -2.42 8.96 -6.40
CA ILE A 241 -2.21 10.25 -5.72
C ILE A 241 -1.68 10.02 -4.30
N SER A 242 -2.32 9.12 -3.55
CA SER A 242 -1.88 8.74 -2.20
C SER A 242 -0.46 8.19 -2.19
N PHE A 243 -0.08 7.42 -3.22
CA PHE A 243 1.25 6.88 -3.34
C PHE A 243 2.34 7.93 -3.52
N LYS A 244 2.18 8.86 -4.47
CA LYS A 244 3.18 9.89 -4.76
C LYS A 244 3.43 10.78 -3.55
N HIS A 245 2.35 11.19 -2.88
CA HIS A 245 2.42 11.93 -1.63
C HIS A 245 3.16 11.14 -0.53
N THR A 246 2.93 9.82 -0.47
CA THR A 246 3.61 8.94 0.48
C THR A 246 5.10 8.79 0.16
N LEU A 247 5.49 8.65 -1.12
CA LEU A 247 6.89 8.67 -1.54
C LEU A 247 7.57 10.01 -1.21
N MET A 248 6.90 11.13 -1.44
CA MET A 248 7.42 12.46 -1.10
C MET A 248 7.71 12.57 0.40
N ARG A 249 6.84 12.01 1.25
CA ARG A 249 7.11 11.95 2.69
C ARG A 249 8.32 11.11 3.03
N LEU A 250 8.51 9.98 2.37
CA LEU A 250 9.71 9.19 2.57
C LEU A 250 10.96 9.97 2.17
N LEU A 251 10.95 10.71 1.06
CA LEU A 251 12.06 11.61 0.71
C LEU A 251 12.37 12.60 1.82
N LEU A 252 11.34 13.26 2.36
CA LEU A 252 11.49 14.22 3.46
C LEU A 252 11.98 13.57 4.77
N ILE A 253 11.50 12.38 5.10
CA ILE A 253 11.92 11.63 6.28
C ILE A 253 13.39 11.19 6.12
N PHE A 254 13.76 10.63 4.98
CA PHE A 254 15.10 10.12 4.71
C PHE A 254 16.11 11.17 4.27
N ARG A 255 15.67 12.40 3.99
CA ARG A 255 16.48 13.47 3.40
C ARG A 255 17.24 12.99 2.16
N LYS A 256 16.51 12.32 1.28
CA LYS A 256 17.01 11.86 -0.01
C LYS A 256 16.41 12.75 -1.08
N THR A 257 17.16 12.97 -2.15
CA THR A 257 16.68 13.67 -3.34
C THR A 257 15.96 12.71 -4.27
N ILE A 258 16.29 11.41 -4.25
CA ILE A 258 15.67 10.40 -5.13
C ILE A 258 15.13 9.23 -4.31
N VAL A 259 13.94 8.75 -4.67
CA VAL A 259 13.37 7.50 -4.17
C VAL A 259 12.69 6.75 -5.29
N ARG A 260 12.98 5.45 -5.36
CA ARG A 260 12.30 4.49 -6.22
C ARG A 260 11.25 3.75 -5.44
N GLY A 261 10.10 3.53 -6.05
CA GLY A 261 9.00 2.81 -5.42
C GLY A 261 8.13 2.10 -6.43
N VAL A 262 7.18 1.33 -5.91
CA VAL A 262 6.28 0.53 -6.73
C VAL A 262 4.84 0.57 -6.21
N VAL A 263 3.89 0.64 -7.13
CA VAL A 263 2.46 0.51 -6.88
C VAL A 263 1.99 -0.79 -7.52
N THR A 264 1.39 -1.67 -6.73
CA THR A 264 1.01 -3.00 -7.23
C THR A 264 -0.21 -3.58 -6.54
N ASP A 265 -0.99 -4.41 -7.24
CA ASP A 265 -2.00 -5.28 -6.63
C ASP A 265 -1.54 -6.76 -6.53
N GLY A 266 -0.25 -7.00 -6.76
CA GLY A 266 0.39 -8.31 -6.84
C GLY A 266 0.35 -8.95 -8.24
N LEU A 267 -0.52 -8.49 -9.13
CA LEU A 267 -0.57 -8.95 -10.53
C LEU A 267 -0.04 -7.91 -11.51
N LYS A 268 -0.37 -6.64 -11.24
CA LYS A 268 0.01 -5.48 -12.03
C LYS A 268 0.98 -4.63 -11.23
N TRP A 269 2.03 -4.17 -11.88
CA TRP A 269 3.14 -3.46 -11.24
C TRP A 269 3.42 -2.17 -12.01
N THR A 270 3.37 -1.04 -11.32
CA THR A 270 3.78 0.27 -11.83
C THR A 270 4.98 0.73 -11.03
N PHE A 271 6.08 1.03 -11.70
CA PHE A 271 7.34 1.45 -11.10
C PHE A 271 7.48 2.97 -11.22
N LEU A 272 7.99 3.64 -10.18
CA LEU A 272 8.08 5.11 -10.15
C LEU A 272 9.38 5.57 -9.51
N ILE A 273 9.91 6.67 -10.03
CA ILE A 273 11.03 7.40 -9.45
C ILE A 273 10.52 8.80 -9.12
N LEU A 274 10.68 9.21 -7.86
CA LEU A 274 10.38 10.56 -7.40
C LEU A 274 11.69 11.26 -7.08
N THR A 275 11.84 12.47 -7.60
CA THR A 275 13.00 13.35 -7.44
C THR A 275 12.56 14.64 -6.77
N LEU A 276 13.18 15.00 -5.65
CA LEU A 276 13.01 16.28 -4.97
C LEU A 276 14.10 17.25 -5.47
N HIS A 277 13.68 18.46 -5.83
CA HIS A 277 14.56 19.55 -6.26
C HIS A 277 14.91 20.42 -5.06
N ASP A 278 16.20 20.63 -4.83
CA ASP A 278 16.70 21.36 -3.65
C ASP A 278 16.38 22.87 -3.72
N ASP A 279 16.16 23.41 -4.92
CA ASP A 279 16.14 24.85 -5.17
C ASP A 279 14.80 25.53 -4.83
N ASP A 280 13.69 24.81 -4.97
CA ASP A 280 12.34 25.38 -4.90
C ASP A 280 11.36 24.53 -4.07
N GLY A 281 11.84 23.43 -3.47
CA GLY A 281 11.02 22.50 -2.71
C GLY A 281 10.02 21.73 -3.57
N THR A 282 10.19 21.76 -4.89
CA THR A 282 9.33 21.03 -5.82
C THR A 282 9.82 19.61 -5.99
N ALA A 283 8.95 18.75 -6.54
CA ALA A 283 9.34 17.41 -6.89
C ALA A 283 8.84 17.06 -8.28
N THR A 284 9.59 16.21 -8.96
CA THR A 284 9.13 15.59 -10.19
C THR A 284 9.10 14.08 -10.03
N TYR A 285 8.22 13.42 -10.76
CA TYR A 285 8.22 11.97 -10.83
C TYR A 285 8.19 11.48 -12.28
N VAL A 286 8.69 10.27 -12.47
CA VAL A 286 8.54 9.48 -13.69
C VAL A 286 7.95 8.14 -13.32
N GLN A 287 7.16 7.54 -14.21
CA GLN A 287 6.49 6.27 -13.94
C GLN A 287 6.52 5.36 -15.15
N SER A 288 6.55 4.05 -14.92
CA SER A 288 6.46 3.05 -15.96
C SER A 288 5.04 2.86 -16.47
N GLU A 289 4.91 2.25 -17.64
CA GLU A 289 3.69 1.54 -17.99
C GLU A 289 3.43 0.38 -17.01
N GLU A 290 2.19 -0.11 -17.00
CA GLU A 290 1.79 -1.21 -16.13
C GLU A 290 2.37 -2.53 -16.64
N ILE A 291 3.17 -3.19 -15.82
CA ILE A 291 3.72 -4.52 -16.09
C ILE A 291 2.79 -5.57 -15.47
N SER A 292 2.22 -6.43 -16.30
CA SER A 292 1.40 -7.56 -15.88
C SER A 292 2.28 -8.81 -15.76
N ILE A 293 2.13 -9.55 -14.66
CA ILE A 293 2.78 -10.87 -14.55
C ILE A 293 2.00 -11.96 -15.29
N SER A 294 0.73 -11.73 -15.64
CA SER A 294 -0.10 -12.69 -16.38
C SER A 294 0.34 -12.79 -17.85
N GLY A 295 0.37 -14.02 -18.37
CA GLY A 295 0.81 -14.28 -19.74
C GLY A 295 -0.31 -14.16 -20.78
N GLY A 296 -0.23 -13.13 -21.64
CA GLY A 296 -1.03 -13.02 -22.87
C GLY A 296 -2.55 -13.15 -22.64
N PHE A 297 -3.19 -14.10 -23.33
CA PHE A 297 -4.64 -14.34 -23.26
C PHE A 297 -5.09 -15.08 -21.99
N THR A 298 -4.14 -15.59 -21.20
CA THR A 298 -4.46 -16.32 -19.97
C THR A 298 -4.35 -15.39 -18.76
N SER A 299 -5.27 -15.52 -17.81
CA SER A 299 -5.17 -14.81 -16.53
C SER A 299 -4.04 -15.35 -15.64
N HIS A 300 -3.41 -16.47 -16.03
CA HIS A 300 -2.40 -17.14 -15.23
C HIS A 300 -1.06 -16.40 -15.20
N PRO A 301 -0.37 -16.38 -14.06
CA PRO A 301 1.00 -15.90 -13.94
C PRO A 301 1.93 -16.57 -14.94
N SER A 302 2.82 -15.80 -15.55
CA SER A 302 3.86 -16.29 -16.45
C SER A 302 5.22 -16.28 -15.76
N LYS A 303 6.07 -17.27 -16.08
CA LYS A 303 7.45 -17.30 -15.56
C LYS A 303 8.21 -16.04 -15.95
N ALA A 304 8.12 -15.61 -17.20
CA ALA A 304 8.83 -14.44 -17.71
C ALA A 304 8.41 -13.16 -16.96
N GLY A 305 7.10 -12.94 -16.78
CA GLY A 305 6.60 -11.78 -16.04
C GLY A 305 7.01 -11.80 -14.56
N ALA A 306 6.94 -12.96 -13.90
CA ALA A 306 7.39 -13.10 -12.51
C ALA A 306 8.90 -12.88 -12.35
N SER A 307 9.70 -13.36 -13.30
CA SER A 307 11.15 -13.18 -13.30
C SER A 307 11.51 -11.72 -13.54
N LEU A 308 10.86 -11.06 -14.49
CA LEU A 308 11.02 -9.63 -14.78
C LEU A 308 10.73 -8.77 -13.56
N VAL A 309 9.57 -8.93 -12.92
CA VAL A 309 9.21 -8.15 -11.74
C VAL A 309 10.19 -8.41 -10.59
N SER A 310 10.57 -9.67 -10.34
CA SER A 310 11.54 -10.00 -9.28
C SER A 310 12.90 -9.35 -9.52
N ALA A 311 13.38 -9.37 -10.77
CA ALA A 311 14.65 -8.77 -11.14
C ALA A 311 14.65 -7.25 -10.96
N ILE A 312 13.59 -6.58 -11.43
CA ILE A 312 13.43 -5.13 -11.25
C ILE A 312 13.37 -4.79 -9.77
N LEU A 313 12.56 -5.50 -8.97
CA LEU A 313 12.45 -5.25 -7.54
C LEU A 313 13.79 -5.44 -6.83
N ALA A 314 14.53 -6.51 -7.12
CA ALA A 314 15.83 -6.76 -6.52
C ALA A 314 16.83 -5.64 -6.85
N HIS A 315 16.88 -5.19 -8.10
CA HIS A 315 17.72 -4.06 -8.52
C HIS A 315 17.27 -2.76 -7.84
N TRP A 316 16.00 -2.41 -7.91
CA TRP A 316 15.48 -1.16 -7.36
C TRP A 316 15.58 -1.09 -5.84
N ILE A 317 15.48 -2.22 -5.14
CA ILE A 317 15.75 -2.34 -3.71
C ILE A 317 17.22 -2.11 -3.37
N LEU A 318 18.16 -2.31 -4.29
CA LEU A 318 19.60 -2.01 -4.09
C LEU A 318 20.02 -0.63 -4.59
N HIS A 319 19.18 0.01 -5.41
CA HIS A 319 19.46 1.29 -6.06
C HIS A 319 18.39 2.36 -5.77
N SER A 320 17.61 2.22 -4.70
CA SER A 320 16.39 3.03 -4.47
C SER A 320 16.60 4.53 -4.34
N HIS A 321 17.81 4.99 -4.03
CA HIS A 321 18.15 6.40 -3.89
C HIS A 321 19.13 6.90 -4.96
N GLN A 322 19.30 6.13 -6.02
CA GLN A 322 20.20 6.46 -7.13
C GLN A 322 19.40 6.92 -8.35
N PRO A 323 19.94 7.85 -9.16
CA PRO A 323 19.36 8.19 -10.45
C PRO A 323 19.29 6.94 -11.34
N LEU A 324 18.53 7.03 -12.44
CA LEU A 324 18.44 5.96 -13.42
C LEU A 324 19.81 5.71 -14.05
N ASP A 325 20.24 4.46 -14.12
CA ASP A 325 21.51 4.07 -14.75
C ASP A 325 21.24 3.58 -16.18
N GLU A 326 21.78 4.26 -17.18
CA GLU A 326 21.60 3.92 -18.59
C GLU A 326 22.12 2.52 -18.94
N THR A 327 23.08 1.99 -18.19
CA THR A 327 23.73 0.71 -18.47
C THR A 327 23.12 -0.44 -17.69
N THR A 328 22.83 -0.27 -16.40
CA THR A 328 22.43 -1.38 -15.53
C THR A 328 20.94 -1.43 -15.20
N ASP A 329 20.20 -0.34 -15.39
CA ASP A 329 18.78 -0.30 -15.04
C ASP A 329 17.91 -1.03 -16.06
N PHE A 330 16.72 -1.46 -15.64
CA PHE A 330 15.75 -2.12 -16.51
C PHE A 330 14.91 -1.14 -17.33
N PHE A 331 14.95 0.14 -16.96
CA PHE A 331 14.20 1.20 -17.61
C PHE A 331 15.11 2.24 -18.24
N GLU A 332 14.57 2.94 -19.23
CA GLU A 332 15.10 4.16 -19.83
C GLU A 332 14.02 5.25 -19.80
N LEU A 333 14.42 6.51 -19.82
CA LEU A 333 13.50 7.64 -19.84
C LEU A 333 13.09 7.95 -21.28
N LEU A 334 11.79 8.11 -21.53
CA LEU A 334 11.22 8.53 -22.82
C LEU A 334 11.17 10.04 -23.03
#